data_AF-W4FJN4-F1
#
_entry.id   AF-W4FJN4-F1
#
_cell.length_a   1.000
_cell.length_b   1.000
_cell.length_c   1.000
_cell.angle_alpha   90.00
_cell.angle_beta   90.00
_cell.angle_gamma   90.00
#
_symmetry.space_group_name_H-M   'P 1'
#
loop_
_entity.id
_entity.type
_entity.pdbx_description
1 polymer ?
#
loop_
_entity_poly.entity_id
_entity_poly.type
_entity_poly.pdbx_seq_one_letter_code
_entity_poly.pdbx_strand_id
1 'polypeptide(L)'
;MPQQTNMSPKVASAVAPARVRGKKHLTLAQRHRIYELLLEICVQGELHRGAMLYVAQQFQCDSRIISHIWSRGRASSRNGRGVADIASKIPGNSGRKRTRSVDEIEAATRQVHQESRQTMRALAFKSGTVKLH
;
A
#
# COMPACT_ATOMS: atom_id res chain seq x y z
N MET A 1 46.72 -31.25 30.63
CA MET A 1 46.28 -30.48 29.45
C MET A 1 44.79 -30.78 29.23
N PRO A 2 43.87 -29.92 29.70
CA PRO A 2 42.44 -30.18 29.58
C PRO A 2 41.91 -29.85 28.18
N GLN A 3 41.00 -30.69 27.74
CA GLN A 3 40.30 -30.68 26.46
C GLN A 3 39.33 -29.50 26.39
N GLN A 4 39.35 -28.72 25.31
CA GLN A 4 38.40 -27.63 25.08
C GLN A 4 37.20 -28.16 24.28
N THR A 5 36.06 -28.22 24.95
CA THR A 5 34.77 -28.65 24.42
C THR A 5 34.18 -27.61 23.48
N ASN A 6 33.83 -28.04 22.27
CA ASN A 6 33.17 -27.23 21.25
C ASN A 6 31.68 -27.07 21.61
N MET A 7 31.25 -25.86 21.99
CA MET A 7 29.84 -25.52 22.23
C MET A 7 29.33 -24.66 21.08
N SER A 8 28.43 -25.23 20.26
CA SER A 8 27.64 -24.52 19.25
C SER A 8 26.62 -23.57 19.87
N PRO A 9 26.31 -22.44 19.25
CA PRO A 9 24.98 -21.87 19.33
C PRO A 9 24.18 -22.24 18.09
N LYS A 10 23.17 -23.08 18.33
CA LYS A 10 22.05 -23.40 17.44
C LYS A 10 21.33 -22.11 17.08
N VAL A 11 21.52 -21.60 15.86
CA VAL A 11 20.77 -20.47 15.33
C VAL A 11 19.30 -20.86 15.20
N ALA A 12 18.48 -20.34 16.11
CA ALA A 12 17.04 -20.41 15.99
C ALA A 12 16.61 -19.62 14.75
N SER A 13 16.09 -20.33 13.75
CA SER A 13 15.46 -19.74 12.57
C SER A 13 14.24 -18.94 13.04
N ALA A 14 14.41 -17.62 13.14
CA ALA A 14 13.30 -16.71 13.38
C ALA A 14 12.38 -16.76 12.16
N VAL A 15 11.22 -17.40 12.31
CA VAL A 15 10.14 -17.38 11.33
C VAL A 15 9.79 -15.92 11.05
N ALA A 16 10.16 -15.45 9.86
CA ALA A 16 9.79 -14.13 9.39
C ALA A 16 8.26 -13.99 9.43
N PRO A 17 7.71 -12.88 9.97
CA PRO A 17 6.27 -12.72 10.03
C PRO A 17 5.69 -12.76 8.60
N ALA A 18 4.60 -13.51 8.45
CA ALA A 18 3.88 -13.63 7.20
C ALA A 18 3.58 -12.23 6.65
N ARG A 19 4.08 -11.94 5.43
CA ARG A 19 3.80 -10.68 4.72
C ARG A 19 2.29 -10.50 4.66
N VAL A 20 1.75 -9.56 5.44
CA VAL A 20 0.37 -9.09 5.27
C VAL A 20 0.31 -8.45 3.89
N ARG A 21 -0.12 -9.23 2.89
CA ARG A 21 -0.33 -8.79 1.51
C ARG A 21 -1.63 -8.00 1.44
N GLY A 22 -1.61 -6.83 2.06
CA GLY A 22 -2.46 -5.71 1.71
C GLY A 22 -1.55 -4.51 1.61
N LYS A 23 -1.35 -3.97 0.40
CA LYS A 23 -0.57 -2.73 0.20
C LYS A 23 -1.35 -1.60 0.89
N LYS A 24 -1.14 -1.40 2.20
CA LYS A 24 -1.63 -0.23 2.90
C LYS A 24 -0.94 0.97 2.24
N HIS A 25 -1.71 1.82 1.58
CA HIS A 25 -1.17 3.06 1.03
C HIS A 25 -0.58 3.87 2.17
N LEU A 26 0.65 4.37 1.99
CA LEU A 26 1.27 5.25 2.97
C LEU A 26 0.34 6.45 3.22
N THR A 27 0.01 6.68 4.48
CA THR A 27 -0.78 7.84 4.91
C THR A 27 0.01 9.12 4.66
N LEU A 28 -0.69 10.26 4.63
CA LEU A 28 -0.03 11.56 4.46
C LEU A 28 1.01 11.80 5.56
N ALA A 29 0.66 11.52 6.83
CA ALA A 29 1.59 11.65 7.95
C ALA A 29 2.86 10.78 7.80
N GLN A 30 2.72 9.53 7.35
CA GLN A 30 3.88 8.66 7.06
C GLN A 30 4.76 9.24 5.96
N ARG A 31 4.15 9.81 4.91
CA ARG A 31 4.88 10.44 3.82
C ARG A 31 5.62 11.70 4.24
N HIS A 32 5.04 12.51 5.13
CA HIS A 32 5.74 13.64 5.75
C HIS A 32 6.94 13.17 6.55
N ARG A 33 6.76 12.16 7.42
CA ARG A 33 7.86 11.63 8.22
C ARG A 33 9.00 11.06 7.37
N ILE A 34 8.67 10.37 6.28
CA ILE A 34 9.66 9.90 5.29
C ILE A 34 10.44 11.08 4.71
N TYR A 35 9.76 12.15 4.30
CA TYR A 35 10.39 13.29 3.68
C TYR A 35 11.30 14.06 4.66
N GLU A 36 10.86 14.26 5.89
CA GLU A 36 11.67 14.83 6.98
C GLU A 36 12.95 14.01 7.22
N LEU A 37 12.81 12.69 7.33
CA LEU A 37 13.97 11.81 7.52
C LEU A 37 14.95 11.90 6.35
N LEU A 38 14.45 11.99 5.11
CA LEU A 38 15.31 12.21 3.95
C LEU A 38 16.00 13.57 4.01
N LEU A 39 15.36 14.62 4.52
CA LEU A 39 15.99 15.93 4.73
C LEU A 39 17.08 15.87 5.80
N GLU A 40 16.86 15.14 6.90
CA GLU A 40 17.86 14.91 7.95
C GLU A 40 19.10 14.18 7.43
N ILE A 41 18.88 13.20 6.53
CA ILE A 41 19.95 12.39 5.91
C ILE A 41 20.66 13.15 4.77
N CYS A 42 19.97 14.10 4.14
CA CYS A 42 20.45 14.81 2.98
C CYS A 42 21.54 15.81 3.37
N VAL A 43 22.70 15.69 2.71
CA VAL A 43 23.83 16.60 2.91
C VAL A 43 24.03 17.38 1.62
N GLN A 44 24.07 18.72 1.71
CA GLN A 44 24.23 19.62 0.56
C GLN A 44 23.20 19.41 -0.57
N GLY A 45 22.01 18.92 -0.25
CA GLY A 45 20.95 18.69 -1.23
C GLY A 45 20.99 17.34 -1.93
N GLU A 46 21.99 16.50 -1.60
CA GLU A 46 22.15 15.15 -2.13
C GLU A 46 21.94 14.08 -1.05
N LEU A 47 21.45 12.91 -1.46
CA LEU A 47 21.25 11.76 -0.59
C LEU A 47 22.37 10.75 -0.79
N HIS A 48 22.88 10.20 0.31
CA HIS A 48 23.91 9.16 0.22
C HIS A 48 23.38 7.91 -0.52
N ARG A 49 24.30 7.16 -1.11
CA ARG A 49 23.97 5.89 -1.77
C ARG A 49 23.26 4.96 -0.79
N GLY A 50 22.13 4.41 -1.21
CA GLY A 50 21.34 3.50 -0.38
C GLY A 50 20.40 4.17 0.63
N ALA A 51 20.40 5.51 0.79
CA ALA A 51 19.46 6.21 1.68
C ALA A 51 18.00 5.83 1.42
N MET A 52 17.62 5.79 0.14
CA MET A 52 16.26 5.41 -0.26
C MET A 52 15.89 3.99 0.15
N LEU A 53 16.84 3.04 0.05
CA LEU A 53 16.62 1.65 0.45
C LEU A 53 16.54 1.52 1.98
N TYR A 54 17.40 2.24 2.69
CA TYR A 54 17.39 2.31 4.14
C TYR A 54 16.03 2.81 4.67
N VAL A 55 15.55 3.95 4.16
CA VAL A 55 14.24 4.50 4.55
C VAL A 55 13.11 3.57 4.11
N ALA A 56 13.18 2.96 2.93
CA ALA A 56 12.17 2.00 2.48
C ALA A 56 12.03 0.78 3.41
N GLN A 57 13.14 0.29 3.97
CA GLN A 57 13.12 -0.80 4.95
C GLN A 57 12.45 -0.36 6.27
N GLN A 58 12.75 0.85 6.77
CA GLN A 58 12.13 1.39 7.99
C GLN A 58 10.61 1.49 7.87
N PHE A 59 10.11 1.93 6.71
CA PHE A 59 8.67 2.09 6.45
C PHE A 59 8.02 0.86 5.78
N GLN A 60 8.77 -0.24 5.61
CA GLN A 60 8.32 -1.48 4.98
C GLN A 60 7.63 -1.27 3.61
N CYS A 61 8.16 -0.35 2.80
CA CYS A 61 7.59 0.00 1.50
C CYS A 61 8.61 -0.20 0.36
N ASP A 62 8.15 -0.01 -0.88
CA ASP A 62 9.02 -0.08 -2.06
C ASP A 62 9.88 1.19 -2.16
N SER A 63 11.17 1.06 -2.48
CA SER A 63 12.10 2.19 -2.63
C SER A 63 11.68 3.17 -3.72
N ARG A 64 10.90 2.72 -4.72
CA ARG A 64 10.29 3.60 -5.73
C ARG A 64 9.34 4.60 -5.09
N ILE A 65 8.61 4.23 -4.04
CA ILE A 65 7.70 5.13 -3.34
C ILE A 65 8.50 6.25 -2.65
N ILE A 66 9.62 5.90 -2.02
CA ILE A 66 10.52 6.86 -1.36
C ILE A 66 11.11 7.83 -2.40
N SER A 67 11.59 7.32 -3.54
CA SER A 67 12.09 8.15 -4.65
C SER A 67 11.02 9.13 -5.19
N HIS A 68 9.78 8.65 -5.33
CA HIS A 68 8.65 9.49 -5.73
C HIS A 68 8.29 10.57 -4.69
N ILE A 69 8.46 10.29 -3.40
CA ILE A 69 8.25 11.27 -2.32
C ILE A 69 9.33 12.35 -2.39
N TRP A 70 10.60 11.94 -2.48
CA TRP A 70 11.74 12.85 -2.57
C TRP A 70 11.65 13.81 -3.75
N SER A 71 11.50 13.28 -4.96
CA SER A 71 11.40 14.06 -6.19
C SER A 71 10.25 15.07 -6.15
N ARG A 72 9.07 14.66 -5.66
CA ARG A 72 7.91 15.56 -5.52
C ARG A 72 8.14 16.66 -4.50
N GLY A 73 8.64 16.31 -3.30
CA GLY A 73 8.90 17.29 -2.26
C GLY A 73 9.93 18.33 -2.73
N ARG A 74 11.02 17.88 -3.39
CA ARG A 74 12.04 18.78 -3.96
C ARG A 74 11.49 19.65 -5.09
N ALA A 75 10.69 19.10 -6.01
CA ALA A 75 10.06 19.88 -7.08
C ALA A 75 9.11 20.95 -6.53
N SER A 76 8.30 20.60 -5.53
CA SER A 76 7.37 21.53 -4.88
C SER A 76 8.11 22.65 -4.14
N SER A 77 9.16 22.30 -3.39
CA SER A 77 10.02 23.25 -2.69
C SER A 77 10.72 24.22 -3.66
N ARG A 78 11.25 23.72 -4.79
CA ARG A 78 11.88 24.56 -5.83
C ARG A 78 10.91 25.53 -6.49
N ASN A 79 9.63 25.17 -6.57
CA ASN A 79 8.58 26.01 -7.14
C ASN A 79 8.06 27.08 -6.16
N GLY A 80 8.75 27.33 -5.04
CA GLY A 80 8.43 28.40 -4.10
C GLY A 80 7.23 28.12 -3.19
N ARG A 81 6.73 26.87 -3.14
CA ARG A 81 5.73 26.49 -2.14
C ARG A 81 6.42 26.39 -0.77
N GLY A 82 5.94 27.15 0.21
CA GLY A 82 6.48 27.13 1.58
C GLY A 82 6.36 25.77 2.29
N VAL A 83 5.52 24.87 1.77
CA VAL A 83 5.38 23.49 2.24
C VAL A 83 5.53 22.53 1.07
N ALA A 84 6.37 21.51 1.23
CA ALA A 84 6.60 20.49 0.23
C ALA A 84 5.33 19.64 -0.01
N ASP A 85 4.89 19.56 -1.27
CA ASP A 85 3.78 18.69 -1.68
C ASP A 85 4.26 17.24 -1.85
N ILE A 86 3.89 16.38 -0.90
CA ILE A 86 4.30 14.98 -0.83
C ILE A 86 3.08 14.05 -0.89
N ALA A 87 1.88 14.62 -1.04
CA ALA A 87 0.63 13.88 -0.99
C ALA A 87 0.51 12.86 -2.12
N SER A 88 -0.33 11.84 -1.91
CA SER A 88 -0.67 10.93 -2.99
C SER A 88 -1.56 11.66 -3.98
N LYS A 89 -1.32 11.47 -5.27
CA LYS A 89 -2.27 11.91 -6.31
C LYS A 89 -3.49 10.99 -6.41
N ILE A 90 -3.50 9.88 -5.68
CA ILE A 90 -4.67 9.01 -5.55
C ILE A 90 -5.57 9.68 -4.51
N PRO A 91 -6.67 10.36 -4.91
CA PRO A 91 -7.60 10.93 -3.95
C PRO A 91 -8.34 9.81 -3.22
N GLY A 92 -8.91 10.10 -2.05
CA GLY A 92 -9.58 9.11 -1.19
C GLY A 92 -10.59 8.24 -1.96
N ASN A 93 -11.75 8.79 -2.31
CA ASN A 93 -12.80 8.10 -3.07
C ASN A 93 -12.42 7.91 -4.56
N SER A 94 -11.26 7.30 -4.82
CA SER A 94 -10.75 6.92 -6.12
C SER A 94 -11.13 5.48 -6.46
N GLY A 95 -11.14 5.17 -7.76
CA GLY A 95 -11.53 3.86 -8.26
C GLY A 95 -12.99 3.78 -8.74
N ARG A 96 -13.38 2.59 -9.18
CA ARG A 96 -14.72 2.34 -9.74
C ARG A 96 -15.77 2.54 -8.65
N LYS A 97 -16.69 3.47 -8.88
CA LYS A 97 -17.86 3.65 -8.00
C LYS A 97 -18.73 2.40 -8.04
N ARG A 98 -19.32 2.10 -6.89
CA ARG A 98 -20.33 1.05 -6.79
C ARG A 98 -21.53 1.45 -7.66
N THR A 99 -21.90 0.59 -8.60
CA THR A 99 -22.96 0.88 -9.57
C THR A 99 -24.36 0.76 -8.97
N ARG A 100 -24.53 -0.07 -7.94
CA ARG A 100 -25.83 -0.34 -7.27
C ARG A 100 -25.70 -0.32 -5.76
N SER A 101 -26.72 0.15 -5.04
CA SER A 101 -26.74 0.09 -3.56
C SER A 101 -26.88 -1.35 -3.05
N VAL A 102 -26.79 -1.58 -1.74
CA VAL A 102 -27.09 -2.91 -1.16
C VAL A 102 -28.56 -3.22 -1.34
N ASP A 103 -29.42 -2.28 -1.00
CA ASP A 103 -30.87 -2.41 -1.07
C ASP A 103 -31.35 -2.69 -2.50
N GLU A 104 -30.74 -2.05 -3.50
CA GLU A 104 -31.07 -2.28 -4.91
C GLU A 104 -30.69 -3.70 -5.35
N ILE A 105 -29.55 -4.22 -4.90
CA ILE A 105 -29.14 -5.60 -5.17
C ILE A 105 -30.08 -6.59 -4.48
N GLU A 106 -30.48 -6.32 -3.24
CA GLU A 106 -31.42 -7.17 -2.50
C GLU A 106 -32.81 -7.19 -3.15
N ALA A 107 -33.33 -6.02 -3.54
CA ALA A 107 -34.61 -5.90 -4.24
C ALA A 107 -34.57 -6.65 -5.58
N ALA A 108 -33.52 -6.45 -6.39
CA ALA A 108 -33.35 -7.15 -7.65
C ALA A 108 -33.24 -8.67 -7.46
N THR A 109 -32.53 -9.13 -6.42
CA THR A 109 -32.40 -10.55 -6.09
C THR A 109 -33.74 -11.15 -5.66
N ARG A 110 -34.53 -10.42 -4.86
CA ARG A 110 -35.85 -10.87 -4.37
C ARG A 110 -36.89 -10.96 -5.48
N GLN A 111 -36.77 -10.17 -6.55
CA GLN A 111 -37.66 -10.22 -7.70
C GLN A 111 -37.41 -11.43 -8.63
N VAL A 112 -36.21 -12.03 -8.61
CA VAL A 112 -35.89 -13.20 -9.45
C VAL A 112 -36.62 -14.45 -8.92
N HIS A 113 -37.29 -15.22 -9.79
CA HIS A 113 -37.91 -16.50 -9.41
C HIS A 113 -36.89 -17.47 -8.78
N GLN A 114 -37.29 -18.25 -7.77
CA GLN A 114 -36.37 -19.05 -6.96
C GLN A 114 -35.55 -20.07 -7.77
N GLU A 115 -36.14 -20.68 -8.80
CA GLU A 115 -35.47 -21.61 -9.72
C GLU A 115 -34.36 -20.94 -10.55
N SER A 116 -34.42 -19.63 -10.73
CA SER A 116 -33.41 -18.87 -11.47
C SER A 116 -32.30 -18.30 -10.58
N ARG A 117 -32.39 -18.50 -9.26
CA ARG A 117 -31.34 -18.13 -8.29
C ARG A 117 -30.30 -19.23 -8.07
N GLN A 118 -30.45 -20.37 -8.74
CA GLN A 118 -29.66 -21.59 -8.51
C GLN A 118 -28.18 -21.44 -8.88
N THR A 119 -27.86 -20.59 -9.87
CA THR A 119 -26.48 -20.32 -10.26
C THR A 119 -26.20 -18.82 -10.22
N MET A 120 -24.97 -18.45 -9.84
CA MET A 120 -24.54 -17.04 -9.85
C MET A 120 -24.70 -16.40 -11.24
N ARG A 121 -24.49 -17.16 -12.31
CA ARG A 121 -24.67 -16.67 -13.70
C ARG A 121 -26.14 -16.38 -14.03
N ALA A 122 -27.05 -17.31 -13.74
CA ALA A 122 -28.48 -17.11 -13.99
C ALA A 122 -29.04 -15.97 -13.13
N LEU A 123 -28.62 -15.91 -11.86
CA LEU A 123 -29.00 -14.82 -10.96
C LEU A 123 -28.46 -13.48 -11.46
N ALA A 124 -27.18 -13.40 -11.83
CA ALA A 124 -26.56 -12.19 -12.39
C ALA A 124 -27.27 -11.69 -13.64
N PHE A 125 -27.59 -12.60 -14.56
CA PHE A 125 -28.30 -12.29 -15.80
C PHE A 125 -29.71 -11.78 -15.52
N LYS A 126 -30.48 -12.48 -14.67
CA LYS A 126 -31.88 -12.10 -14.39
C LYS A 126 -32.03 -10.89 -13.46
N SER A 127 -31.09 -10.68 -12.53
CA SER A 127 -31.08 -9.51 -11.65
C SER A 127 -30.34 -8.30 -12.24
N GLY A 128 -29.57 -8.49 -13.32
CA GLY A 128 -28.73 -7.47 -13.95
C GLY A 128 -27.58 -6.96 -13.08
N THR A 129 -27.25 -7.66 -11.98
CA THR A 129 -26.29 -7.19 -10.96
C THR A 129 -24.83 -7.30 -11.38
N VAL A 130 -24.54 -8.03 -12.46
CA VAL A 130 -23.18 -8.26 -12.95
C VAL A 130 -23.15 -8.10 -14.46
N LYS A 131 -22.18 -7.31 -14.97
CA LYS A 131 -21.84 -7.30 -16.39
C LYS A 131 -21.13 -8.63 -16.69
N LEU A 132 -21.78 -9.50 -17.47
CA LEU A 132 -21.14 -10.68 -18.03
C LEU A 132 -20.08 -10.19 -19.04
N HIS A 133 -18.81 -10.49 -18.79
CA HIS A 133 -17.70 -10.34 -19.73
C HIS A 133 -17.20 -11.74 -20.07
#